data_AF-A0A7J6V5S9-F1
#
_entry.id   AF-A0A7J6V5S9-F1
#
_cell.length_a   1.000
_cell.length_b   1.000
_cell.length_c   1.000
_cell.angle_alpha   90.00
_cell.angle_beta   90.00
_cell.angle_gamma   90.00
#
_symmetry.space_group_name_H-M   'P 1'
#
loop_
_entity.id
_entity.type
_entity.pdbx_description
1 polymer ?
#
loop_
_entity_poly.entity_id
_entity_poly.type
_entity_poly.pdbx_seq_one_letter_code
_entity_poly.pdbx_strand_id
1 'polypeptide(L)'
;YGMGVKVSMEGDVYSYGILLLEMFTRKRPTDDIFLNGLSLHNYAKMSLPNQVIGIVDPLVLLEDNTVEQSNTRARLEECLVSTITLGVTCSAEAPTGRMTMSDVVPELLHIKKHYLDHSNSISE
;
A
#
# COMPACT_ATOMS: atom_id res chain seq x y z
N TYR A 1 11.12 12.05 0.57
CA TYR A 1 11.58 13.42 0.88
C TYR A 1 13.10 13.43 0.81
N GLY A 2 13.73 14.27 -0.02
CA GLY A 2 15.16 14.16 -0.34
C GLY A 2 15.78 15.43 -0.95
N MET A 3 17.12 15.50 -0.91
CA MET A 3 18.06 16.61 -1.22
C MET A 3 17.51 18.05 -1.10
N GLY A 4 17.91 18.72 -0.01
CA GLY A 4 17.67 20.15 0.21
C GLY A 4 16.50 20.47 1.16
N VAL A 5 15.79 19.46 1.65
CA VAL A 5 14.68 19.62 2.59
C VAL A 5 15.09 19.18 4.00
N LYS A 6 14.66 19.94 5.01
CA LYS A 6 14.92 19.63 6.42
C LYS A 6 14.30 18.28 6.81
N VAL A 7 15.06 17.45 7.51
CA VAL A 7 14.57 16.20 8.09
C VAL A 7 13.40 16.48 9.03
N SER A 8 12.32 15.70 8.90
CA SER A 8 11.08 15.86 9.66
C SER A 8 10.36 14.52 9.77
N MET A 9 9.59 14.34 10.85
CA MET A 9 8.80 13.12 11.07
C MET A 9 7.78 12.92 9.93
N GLU A 10 7.19 14.00 9.45
CA GLU A 10 6.25 14.00 8.34
C GLU A 10 6.93 13.64 7.02
N GLY A 11 8.20 13.99 6.85
CA GLY A 11 9.03 13.59 5.71
C GLY A 11 9.35 12.09 5.74
N ASP A 12 9.57 11.52 6.93
CA ASP A 12 9.79 10.08 7.11
C ASP A 12 8.51 9.30 6.81
N VAL A 13 7.34 9.76 7.29
CA VAL A 13 6.04 9.16 6.95
C VAL A 13 5.77 9.21 5.45
N TYR A 14 6.06 10.33 4.80
CA TYR A 14 5.91 10.43 3.34
C TYR A 14 6.75 9.37 2.63
N SER A 15 8.02 9.25 3.03
CA SER A 15 8.96 8.32 2.40
C SER A 15 8.56 6.87 2.67
N TYR A 16 8.05 6.56 3.86
CA TYR A 16 7.42 5.29 4.17
C TYR A 16 6.21 4.98 3.26
N GLY A 17 5.32 5.95 3.07
CA GLY A 17 4.16 5.81 2.18
C GLY A 17 4.58 5.48 0.74
N ILE A 18 5.59 6.17 0.22
CA ILE A 18 6.15 5.87 -1.11
C ILE A 18 6.74 4.47 -1.15
N LEU A 19 7.57 4.07 -0.20
CA LEU A 19 8.15 2.73 -0.14
C LEU A 19 7.09 1.62 -0.09
N LEU A 20 5.99 1.86 0.65
CA LEU A 20 4.88 0.92 0.71
C LEU A 20 4.21 0.77 -0.66
N LEU A 21 3.95 1.87 -1.36
CA LEU A 21 3.41 1.83 -2.72
C LEU A 21 4.37 1.13 -3.69
N GLU A 22 5.67 1.43 -3.62
CA GLU A 22 6.71 0.79 -4.45
C GLU A 22 6.71 -0.73 -4.27
N MET A 23 6.59 -1.20 -3.02
CA MET A 23 6.61 -2.62 -2.69
C MET A 23 5.43 -3.37 -3.31
N PHE A 24 4.24 -2.80 -3.26
CA PHE A 24 3.03 -3.47 -3.75
C PHE A 24 2.81 -3.31 -5.24
N THR A 25 3.30 -2.25 -5.88
CA THR A 25 3.17 -2.07 -7.33
C THR A 25 4.38 -2.53 -8.12
N ARG A 26 5.52 -2.76 -7.45
CA ARG A 26 6.84 -3.00 -8.05
C ARG A 26 7.24 -1.90 -9.05
N LYS A 27 6.89 -0.65 -8.74
CA LYS A 27 7.19 0.53 -9.57
C LYS A 27 7.97 1.51 -8.74
N ARG A 28 9.05 2.07 -9.29
CA ARG A 28 9.85 3.10 -8.63
C ARG A 28 9.32 4.49 -8.99
N PRO A 29 9.39 5.48 -8.09
CA PRO A 29 9.01 6.87 -8.40
C PRO A 29 9.79 7.48 -9.57
N THR A 30 10.91 6.87 -9.94
CA THR A 30 11.79 7.27 -11.05
C THR A 30 11.57 6.48 -12.34
N ASP A 31 10.60 5.56 -12.40
CA ASP A 31 10.30 4.83 -13.63
C ASP A 31 9.70 5.76 -14.70
N ASP A 32 9.96 5.45 -15.98
CA ASP A 32 9.64 6.34 -17.12
C ASP A 32 8.17 6.76 -17.21
N ILE A 33 7.25 5.91 -16.73
CA ILE A 33 5.81 6.19 -16.67
C ILE A 33 5.46 7.41 -15.82
N PHE A 34 6.36 7.86 -14.95
CA PHE A 34 6.19 9.00 -14.04
C PHE A 34 6.87 10.29 -14.50
N LEU A 35 7.62 10.26 -15.62
CA LEU A 35 8.38 11.42 -16.11
C LEU A 35 7.50 12.60 -16.54
N ASN A 36 6.22 12.36 -16.85
CA ASN A 36 5.27 13.39 -17.30
C ASN A 36 4.53 14.08 -16.14
N GLY A 37 5.12 14.10 -14.94
CA GLY A 37 4.53 14.75 -13.75
C GLY A 37 3.48 13.91 -13.02
N LEU A 38 3.22 12.69 -13.46
CA LEU A 38 2.43 11.71 -12.70
C LEU A 38 3.32 11.13 -11.60
N SER A 39 2.97 11.33 -10.33
CA SER A 39 3.69 10.71 -9.21
C SER A 39 3.16 9.30 -8.90
N LEU A 40 3.99 8.45 -8.29
CA LEU A 40 3.55 7.15 -7.78
C LEU A 40 2.36 7.28 -6.80
N HIS A 41 2.35 8.32 -5.97
CA HIS A 41 1.22 8.66 -5.09
C HIS A 41 -0.07 8.88 -5.90
N ASN A 42 -0.04 9.75 -6.92
CA ASN A 42 -1.22 10.06 -7.71
C ASN A 42 -1.68 8.85 -8.55
N TYR A 43 -0.74 8.07 -9.07
CA TYR A 43 -1.04 6.81 -9.76
C TYR A 43 -1.80 5.83 -8.86
N ALA A 44 -1.33 5.61 -7.63
CA ALA A 44 -2.00 4.75 -6.65
C ALA A 44 -3.34 5.33 -6.17
N LYS A 45 -3.41 6.65 -5.96
CA LYS A 45 -4.64 7.33 -5.56
C LYS A 45 -5.74 7.19 -6.61
N MET A 46 -5.40 7.29 -7.89
CA MET A 46 -6.35 7.14 -9.00
C MET A 46 -6.89 5.71 -9.15
N SER A 47 -6.22 4.70 -8.60
CA SER A 47 -6.71 3.32 -8.65
C SER A 47 -7.68 2.98 -7.51
N LEU A 48 -7.79 3.82 -6.48
CA LEU A 48 -8.59 3.51 -5.30
C LEU A 48 -10.09 3.80 -5.50
N PRO A 49 -10.98 2.98 -4.90
CA PRO A 49 -10.73 1.62 -4.41
C PRO A 49 -10.83 0.57 -5.54
N ASN A 50 -11.49 0.89 -6.66
CA ASN A 50 -12.02 -0.10 -7.60
C ASN A 50 -10.99 -0.70 -8.59
N GLN A 51 -9.79 -0.14 -8.70
CA GLN A 51 -8.79 -0.52 -9.72
C GLN A 51 -7.45 -0.95 -9.11
N VAL A 52 -7.40 -1.18 -7.79
CA VAL A 52 -6.17 -1.54 -7.07
C VAL A 52 -5.50 -2.78 -7.65
N ILE A 53 -6.28 -3.80 -8.02
CA ILE A 53 -5.75 -5.03 -8.60
C ILE A 53 -5.02 -4.80 -9.92
N GLY A 54 -5.38 -3.76 -10.68
CA GLY A 54 -4.70 -3.41 -11.93
C GLY A 54 -3.32 -2.79 -11.76
N ILE A 55 -2.98 -2.30 -10.56
CA ILE A 55 -1.70 -1.64 -10.29
C ILE A 55 -0.75 -2.45 -9.42
N VAL A 56 -1.27 -3.47 -8.72
CA VAL A 56 -0.50 -4.36 -7.84
C VAL A 56 0.37 -5.30 -8.68
N ASP A 57 1.57 -5.60 -8.18
CA ASP A 57 2.48 -6.57 -8.77
C ASP A 57 1.76 -7.94 -8.90
N PRO A 58 1.65 -8.53 -10.10
CA PRO A 58 1.02 -9.82 -10.28
C PRO A 58 1.58 -10.92 -9.38
N LEU A 59 2.85 -10.81 -8.96
CA LEU A 59 3.47 -11.77 -8.02
C LEU A 59 2.83 -11.74 -6.63
N VAL A 60 2.23 -10.62 -6.22
CA VAL A 60 1.48 -10.50 -4.95
C VAL A 60 0.14 -11.25 -5.02
N LEU A 61 -0.39 -11.45 -6.22
CA LEU A 61 -1.67 -12.13 -6.45
C LEU A 61 -1.52 -13.65 -6.64
N LEU A 62 -0.30 -14.18 -6.57
CA LEU A 62 -0.04 -15.61 -6.69
C LEU A 62 -0.34 -16.31 -5.36
N GLU A 63 -1.48 -16.99 -5.27
CA GLU A 63 -1.79 -17.96 -4.20
C GLU A 63 -1.61 -19.41 -4.71
N ASP A 64 -1.18 -20.31 -3.82
CA ASP A 64 -1.02 -21.74 -4.11
C ASP A 64 -2.40 -22.40 -4.34
N ASN A 65 -2.54 -23.18 -5.41
CA ASN A 65 -3.83 -23.58 -5.99
C ASN A 65 -4.64 -24.59 -5.14
N THR A 66 -5.43 -24.13 -4.17
CA THR A 66 -6.40 -24.98 -3.44
C THR A 66 -7.80 -24.37 -3.38
N VAL A 67 -8.81 -25.22 -3.14
CA VAL A 67 -10.25 -25.00 -3.41
C VAL A 67 -10.93 -23.92 -2.53
N GLU A 68 -10.25 -23.41 -1.50
CA GLU A 68 -10.71 -22.34 -0.58
C GLU A 68 -10.52 -20.89 -1.15
N GLN A 69 -10.23 -20.77 -2.45
CA GLN A 69 -9.71 -19.58 -3.14
C GLN A 69 -10.61 -18.33 -3.19
N SER A 70 -11.94 -18.44 -3.06
CA SER A 70 -12.83 -17.29 -3.30
C SER A 70 -12.83 -16.31 -2.12
N ASN A 71 -12.86 -16.82 -0.90
CA ASN A 71 -12.86 -16.01 0.33
C ASN A 71 -11.46 -15.45 0.63
N THR A 72 -10.40 -16.19 0.32
CA THR A 72 -9.00 -15.71 0.46
C THR A 72 -8.73 -14.57 -0.49
N ARG A 73 -9.12 -14.73 -1.77
CA ARG A 73 -8.97 -13.70 -2.78
C ARG A 73 -9.73 -12.42 -2.44
N ALA A 74 -11.02 -12.51 -2.08
CA ALA A 74 -11.79 -11.31 -1.73
C ALA A 74 -11.15 -10.53 -0.58
N ARG A 75 -10.65 -11.23 0.45
CA ARG A 75 -9.96 -10.60 1.58
C ARG A 75 -8.58 -10.04 1.20
N LEU A 76 -7.84 -10.72 0.33
CA LEU A 76 -6.61 -10.18 -0.22
C LEU A 76 -6.88 -8.87 -0.96
N GLU A 77 -7.92 -8.82 -1.80
CA GLU A 77 -8.33 -7.61 -2.52
C GLU A 77 -8.67 -6.46 -1.54
N GLU A 78 -9.45 -6.74 -0.48
CA GLU A 78 -9.75 -5.77 0.59
C GLU A 78 -8.49 -5.29 1.35
N CYS A 79 -7.57 -6.19 1.67
CA CYS A 79 -6.30 -5.87 2.31
C CYS A 79 -5.40 -5.03 1.40
N LEU A 80 -5.38 -5.30 0.10
CA LEU A 80 -4.65 -4.51 -0.89
C LEU A 80 -5.23 -3.11 -1.01
N VAL A 81 -6.56 -2.97 -1.08
CA VAL A 81 -7.23 -1.66 -1.06
C VAL A 81 -6.86 -0.87 0.18
N SER A 82 -6.89 -1.51 1.36
CA SER A 82 -6.54 -0.88 2.63
C SER A 82 -5.06 -0.48 2.68
N THR A 83 -4.16 -1.33 2.19
CA THR A 83 -2.71 -1.07 2.16
C THR A 83 -2.35 0.07 1.22
N ILE A 84 -2.94 0.09 0.02
CA ILE A 84 -2.73 1.18 -0.94
C ILE A 84 -3.32 2.49 -0.40
N THR A 85 -4.48 2.45 0.27
CA THR A 85 -5.06 3.61 0.97
C THR A 85 -4.12 4.14 2.05
N LEU A 86 -3.53 3.26 2.86
CA LEU A 86 -2.53 3.62 3.87
C LEU A 86 -1.31 4.28 3.23
N GLY A 87 -0.78 3.70 2.14
CA GLY A 87 0.35 4.26 1.39
C GLY A 87 0.06 5.64 0.81
N VAL A 88 -1.13 5.84 0.22
CA VAL A 88 -1.59 7.14 -0.29
C VAL A 88 -1.73 8.16 0.84
N THR A 89 -2.33 7.78 1.97
CA THR A 89 -2.52 8.70 3.10
C THR A 89 -1.18 9.11 3.72
N CYS A 90 -0.23 8.17 3.88
CA CYS A 90 1.13 8.48 4.35
C CYS A 90 1.89 9.41 3.40
N SER A 91 1.68 9.26 2.09
CA SER A 91 2.39 10.01 1.05
C SER A 91 1.65 11.26 0.56
N ALA A 92 0.68 11.77 1.32
CA ALA A 92 -0.01 13.02 0.97
C ALA A 92 0.98 14.18 0.76
N GLU A 93 0.77 15.00 -0.28
CA GLU A 93 1.68 16.09 -0.61
C GLU A 93 1.76 17.12 0.54
N ALA A 94 0.62 17.51 1.12
CA ALA A 94 0.56 18.38 2.28
C ALA A 94 0.94 17.62 3.56
N PRO A 95 1.91 18.11 4.37
CA PRO A 95 2.29 17.45 5.64
C PRO A 95 1.12 17.23 6.60
N THR A 96 0.17 18.16 6.66
CA THR A 96 -1.03 18.08 7.50
C THR A 96 -2.04 17.04 7.05
N GLY A 97 -1.91 16.54 5.81
CA GLY A 97 -2.74 15.45 5.29
C GLY A 97 -2.17 14.06 5.55
N ARG A 98 -0.98 13.97 6.16
CA ARG A 98 -0.30 12.71 6.45
C ARG A 98 -0.69 12.19 7.83
N MET A 99 -0.79 10.88 7.95
CA MET A 99 -0.90 10.21 9.25
C MET A 99 0.38 10.36 10.05
N THR A 100 0.33 10.16 11.37
CA THR A 100 1.55 9.98 12.16
C THR A 100 1.96 8.50 12.15
N MET A 101 3.23 8.18 12.41
CA MET A 101 3.64 6.77 12.55
C MET A 101 2.89 6.04 13.67
N SER A 102 2.46 6.78 14.71
CA SER A 102 1.62 6.24 15.79
C SER A 102 0.23 5.82 15.33
N ASP A 103 -0.28 6.41 14.24
CA ASP A 103 -1.54 6.01 13.60
C ASP A 103 -1.32 4.91 12.55
N VAL A 104 -0.19 4.96 11.83
CA VAL A 104 0.14 4.01 10.75
C VAL A 104 0.33 2.58 11.26
N VAL A 105 1.02 2.41 12.39
CA VAL A 105 1.34 1.08 12.92
C VAL A 105 0.08 0.30 13.32
N PRO A 106 -0.88 0.87 14.08
CA PRO A 106 -2.15 0.20 14.36
C PRO A 106 -2.94 -0.20 13.11
N GLU A 107 -3.03 0.68 12.11
CA GLU A 107 -3.73 0.38 10.85
C GLU A 107 -3.06 -0.77 10.10
N LEU A 108 -1.74 -0.76 9.99
CA LEU A 108 -1.00 -1.85 9.34
C LEU A 108 -1.19 -3.19 10.07
N LEU A 109 -1.20 -3.17 11.41
CA LEU A 109 -1.45 -4.37 12.21
C LEU A 109 -2.89 -4.86 12.05
N HIS A 110 -3.85 -3.96 11.93
CA HIS A 110 -5.24 -4.29 11.63
C HIS A 110 -5.37 -4.98 10.27
N ILE A 111 -4.76 -4.43 9.22
CA ILE A 111 -4.72 -5.03 7.88
C ILE A 111 -4.06 -6.41 7.92
N LYS A 112 -2.90 -6.53 8.59
CA LYS A 112 -2.19 -7.80 8.74
C LYS A 112 -3.06 -8.85 9.43
N LYS A 113 -3.73 -8.48 10.52
CA LYS A 113 -4.64 -9.37 11.24
C LYS A 113 -5.82 -9.78 10.35
N HIS A 114 -6.44 -8.82 9.66
CA HIS A 114 -7.53 -9.09 8.73
C HIS A 114 -7.13 -10.03 7.60
N TYR A 115 -5.87 -10.03 7.16
CA TYR A 115 -5.34 -11.03 6.23
C TYR A 115 -5.11 -12.39 6.90
N LEU A 116 -4.46 -12.41 8.07
CA LEU A 116 -4.03 -13.63 8.78
C LEU A 116 -5.13 -14.36 9.56
N ASP A 117 -6.27 -13.75 9.89
CA ASP A 117 -7.35 -14.39 10.64
C ASP A 117 -8.02 -15.57 9.88
N HIS A 118 -7.48 -16.01 8.72
CA HIS A 118 -7.72 -17.36 8.16
C HIS A 118 -6.54 -18.32 8.19
N SER A 119 -5.30 -17.86 8.33
CA SER A 119 -4.15 -18.79 8.38
C SER A 119 -4.18 -19.63 9.66
N ASN A 120 -4.84 -19.15 10.71
CA ASN A 120 -4.92 -19.83 12.01
C ASN A 120 -6.13 -20.78 12.15
N SER A 121 -7.14 -20.72 11.28
CA SER A 121 -8.22 -21.72 11.21
C SER A 121 -7.81 -23.03 10.51
N ILE A 122 -6.52 -23.18 10.20
CA ILE A 122 -5.91 -24.37 9.56
C ILE A 122 -5.11 -25.20 10.61
N SER A 123 -5.14 -24.83 11.90
CA SER A 123 -4.39 -25.52 12.97
C SER A 123 -5.25 -26.32 13.97
N GLU A 124 -6.57 -26.38 13.78
CA GLU A 124 -7.48 -27.17 14.63
C GLU A 124 -8.28 -28.19 13.80
#